data_AF-A0A8T1T0V8-F1
#
_entry.id   AF-A0A8T1T0V8-F1
#
_cell.length_a   1.000
_cell.length_b   1.000
_cell.length_c   1.000
_cell.angle_alpha   90.00
_cell.angle_beta   90.00
_cell.angle_gamma   90.00
#
_symmetry.space_group_name_H-M   'P 1'
#
loop_
_entity.id
_entity.type
_entity.pdbx_description
1 polymer ?
#
loop_
_entity_poly.entity_id
_entity_poly.type
_entity_poly.pdbx_seq_one_letter_code
_entity_poly.pdbx_strand_id
1 'polypeptide(L)'
;RRRSRRSYSHLEGDGRWRRLYSSTHFFLGIDSSGKVQGTRWKESRNSILEIRSVRVGVVAIKSVYTGFYLAMNKKGKVYGSKVYNLNCKFKERIEENGYNTYASLRWRHGHRPMFLALNGKGRPRQGGKTRRQHLSAHFLPMLLS
;
A
#
# COMPACT_ATOMS: atom_id res chain seq x y z
N ARG A 1 25.19 10.38 19.99
CA ARG A 1 25.26 9.99 18.56
C ARG A 1 25.02 8.49 18.41
N ARG A 2 23.85 8.04 17.92
CA ARG A 2 23.68 6.70 17.31
C ARG A 2 22.65 6.79 16.18
N ARG A 3 23.10 7.19 14.99
CA ARG A 3 22.38 6.94 13.74
C ARG A 3 23.03 5.72 13.09
N SER A 4 22.58 4.52 13.47
CA SER A 4 22.86 3.33 12.68
C SER A 4 21.59 2.50 12.54
N ARG A 5 21.12 2.39 11.30
CA ARG A 5 20.82 1.15 10.58
C ARG A 5 20.18 1.52 9.23
N ARG A 6 21.00 1.72 8.21
CA ARG A 6 20.54 1.51 6.83
C ARG A 6 21.20 0.23 6.33
N SER A 7 20.46 -0.87 6.43
CA SER A 7 20.70 -2.03 5.57
C SER A 7 19.34 -2.45 5.00
N TYR A 8 19.29 -2.58 3.68
CA TYR A 8 18.13 -2.98 2.88
C TYR A 8 18.58 -4.12 1.97
N SER A 9 18.92 -5.29 2.54
CA SER A 9 19.30 -6.51 1.81
C SER A 9 18.09 -7.08 1.06
N HIS A 10 17.46 -6.29 0.18
CA HIS A 10 16.35 -6.61 -0.71
C HIS A 10 15.08 -7.25 -0.07
N LEU A 11 14.62 -6.75 1.10
CA LEU A 11 13.28 -7.05 1.67
C LEU A 11 13.04 -8.53 2.09
N GLU A 12 14.01 -9.17 2.73
CA GLU A 12 14.06 -10.62 2.99
C GLU A 12 12.90 -11.22 3.83
N GLY A 13 12.38 -12.35 3.32
CA GLY A 13 11.12 -13.05 3.62
C GLY A 13 10.37 -13.41 2.31
N ASP A 14 9.47 -14.41 2.32
CA ASP A 14 8.73 -14.84 1.12
C ASP A 14 7.81 -13.73 0.57
N GLY A 15 7.99 -13.40 -0.70
CA GLY A 15 7.27 -12.33 -1.38
C GLY A 15 5.91 -12.81 -1.85
N ARG A 16 4.83 -12.23 -1.30
CA ARG A 16 3.47 -12.62 -1.68
C ARG A 16 3.02 -11.83 -2.89
N TRP A 17 2.94 -12.48 -4.04
CA TRP A 17 2.36 -11.88 -5.25
C TRP A 17 0.84 -11.92 -5.15
N ARG A 18 0.22 -10.74 -5.13
CA ARG A 18 -1.21 -10.58 -4.89
C ARG A 18 -1.76 -9.44 -5.74
N ARG A 19 -3.08 -9.39 -5.87
CA ARG A 19 -3.81 -8.16 -6.20
C ARG A 19 -4.48 -7.63 -4.94
N LEU A 20 -4.46 -6.33 -4.72
CA LEU A 20 -5.21 -5.71 -3.62
C LEU A 20 -6.55 -5.21 -4.14
N TYR A 21 -7.61 -5.98 -3.92
CA TYR A 21 -8.97 -5.63 -4.32
C TYR A 21 -9.66 -4.82 -3.22
N SER A 22 -9.90 -3.54 -3.48
CA SER A 22 -10.56 -2.64 -2.52
C SER A 22 -12.04 -3.00 -2.33
N SER A 23 -12.60 -2.77 -1.14
CA SER A 23 -14.05 -2.84 -0.92
C SER A 23 -14.86 -1.83 -1.74
N THR A 24 -14.18 -0.90 -2.42
CA THR A 24 -14.77 -0.01 -3.42
C THR A 24 -14.80 -0.59 -4.83
N HIS A 25 -14.50 -1.88 -5.00
CA HIS A 25 -14.57 -2.64 -6.27
C HIS A 25 -13.51 -2.22 -7.30
N PHE A 26 -12.27 -2.02 -6.84
CA PHE A 26 -11.12 -1.73 -7.70
C PHE A 26 -9.88 -2.50 -7.24
N PHE A 27 -9.10 -3.00 -8.19
CA PHE A 27 -7.74 -3.45 -7.96
C PHE A 27 -6.80 -2.25 -7.88
N LEU A 28 -6.01 -2.17 -6.81
CA LEU A 28 -4.97 -1.15 -6.70
C LEU A 28 -3.87 -1.41 -7.72
N GLY A 29 -3.48 -0.39 -8.46
CA GLY A 29 -2.35 -0.44 -9.38
C GLY A 29 -1.47 0.80 -9.35
N ILE A 30 -0.27 0.65 -9.88
CA ILE A 30 0.70 1.74 -10.08
C ILE A 30 1.11 1.71 -11.54
N ASP A 31 0.90 2.81 -12.26
CA ASP A 31 1.27 2.91 -13.68
C ASP A 31 2.75 3.29 -13.87
N SER A 32 3.19 3.33 -15.13
CA SER A 32 4.57 3.63 -15.52
C SER A 32 5.03 5.04 -15.15
N SER A 33 4.11 5.97 -14.87
CA SER A 33 4.42 7.32 -14.36
C SER A 33 4.59 7.35 -12.83
N GLY A 34 4.31 6.25 -12.14
CA GLY A 34 4.27 6.20 -10.68
C GLY A 34 2.97 6.72 -10.09
N LYS A 35 1.93 6.94 -10.90
CA LYS A 35 0.62 7.30 -10.41
C LYS A 35 -0.10 6.06 -9.89
N VAL A 36 -0.68 6.20 -8.70
CA VAL A 36 -1.43 5.15 -8.03
C VAL A 36 -2.92 5.36 -8.31
N GLN A 37 -3.63 4.30 -8.69
CA GLN A 37 -5.06 4.35 -8.95
C GLN A 37 -5.69 2.96 -8.86
N GLY A 38 -7.00 2.92 -8.73
CA GLY A 38 -7.82 1.73 -8.86
C GLY A 38 -8.15 1.45 -10.32
N THR A 39 -8.12 0.19 -10.71
CA THR A 39 -8.63 -0.31 -12.00
C THR A 39 -9.67 -1.41 -11.77
N ARG A 40 -10.63 -1.54 -12.67
CA ARG A 40 -11.58 -2.67 -12.68
C ARG A 40 -11.08 -3.88 -13.48
N TRP A 41 -10.00 -3.70 -14.22
CA TRP A 41 -9.44 -4.69 -15.14
C TRP A 41 -8.54 -5.63 -14.35
N LYS A 42 -9.01 -6.84 -14.06
CA LYS A 42 -8.29 -7.84 -13.26
C LYS A 42 -6.97 -8.24 -13.93
N GLU A 43 -6.95 -8.27 -15.25
CA GLU A 43 -5.81 -8.67 -16.10
C GLU A 43 -4.73 -7.59 -16.17
N SER A 44 -4.99 -6.40 -15.61
CA SER A 44 -4.02 -5.30 -15.63
C SER A 44 -2.74 -5.68 -14.89
N ARG A 45 -1.63 -5.75 -15.64
CA ARG A 45 -0.28 -6.02 -15.11
C ARG A 45 0.15 -5.01 -14.04
N ASN A 46 -0.33 -3.77 -14.13
CA ASN A 46 -0.05 -2.70 -13.17
C ASN A 46 -0.63 -2.98 -11.77
N SER A 47 -1.59 -3.91 -11.66
CA SER A 47 -2.24 -4.31 -10.41
C SER A 47 -1.62 -5.53 -9.73
N ILE A 48 -0.60 -6.14 -10.35
CA ILE A 48 0.16 -7.24 -9.73
C ILE A 48 1.16 -6.63 -8.76
N LEU A 49 0.96 -6.93 -7.47
CA LEU A 49 1.72 -6.36 -6.38
C LEU A 49 2.48 -7.46 -5.64
N GLU A 50 3.75 -7.22 -5.41
CA GLU A 50 4.56 -7.98 -4.48
C GLU A 50 4.44 -7.33 -3.09
N ILE A 51 3.91 -8.07 -2.13
CA ILE A 51 3.82 -7.65 -0.73
C ILE A 51 4.89 -8.39 0.07
N ARG A 52 5.93 -7.68 0.49
CA ARG A 52 7.03 -8.22 1.31
C ARG A 52 6.95 -7.72 2.74
N SER A 53 7.08 -8.64 3.68
CA SER A 53 7.25 -8.29 5.09
C SER A 53 8.62 -7.64 5.29
N VAL A 54 8.65 -6.50 5.98
CA VAL A 54 9.92 -5.83 6.34
C VAL A 54 10.23 -5.92 7.83
N ARG A 55 9.22 -6.30 8.62
CA ARG A 55 9.24 -6.75 10.01
C ARG A 55 7.82 -7.15 10.39
N VAL A 56 7.64 -7.76 11.56
CA VAL A 56 6.32 -8.17 12.07
C VAL A 56 5.26 -7.06 11.91
N GLY A 57 4.18 -7.40 11.19
CA GLY A 57 3.03 -6.52 10.94
C GLY A 57 3.31 -5.30 10.04
N VAL A 58 4.48 -5.21 9.40
CA VAL A 58 4.83 -4.10 8.50
C VAL A 58 5.28 -4.63 7.15
N VAL A 59 4.70 -4.09 6.09
CA VAL A 59 4.97 -4.49 4.72
C VAL A 59 5.52 -3.34 3.87
N ALA A 60 6.27 -3.71 2.84
CA ALA A 60 6.48 -2.92 1.63
C ALA A 60 5.64 -3.53 0.51
N ILE A 61 5.01 -2.68 -0.30
CA ILE A 61 4.17 -3.11 -1.43
C ILE A 61 4.81 -2.54 -2.68
N LYS A 62 5.11 -3.40 -3.66
CA LYS A 62 5.77 -3.01 -4.91
C LYS A 62 4.96 -3.50 -6.10
N SER A 63 4.75 -2.66 -7.10
CA SER A 63 4.24 -3.13 -8.39
C SER A 63 5.30 -3.96 -9.08
N VAL A 64 4.97 -5.22 -9.39
CA VAL A 64 5.90 -6.15 -10.06
C VAL A 64 6.28 -5.61 -11.44
N TYR A 65 5.28 -5.15 -12.20
CA TYR A 65 5.48 -4.69 -13.57
C TYR A 65 6.29 -3.39 -13.67
N THR A 66 5.98 -2.39 -12.84
CA THR A 66 6.61 -1.05 -12.98
C THR A 66 7.80 -0.85 -12.05
N GLY A 67 8.00 -1.75 -11.09
CA GLY A 67 9.05 -1.68 -10.08
C GLY A 67 8.83 -0.58 -9.02
N PHE A 68 7.74 0.19 -9.09
CA PHE A 68 7.45 1.24 -8.11
C PHE A 68 7.00 0.64 -6.78
N TYR A 69 7.55 1.17 -5.69
CA TYR A 69 7.01 0.98 -4.34
C TYR A 69 5.81 1.87 -4.13
N LEU A 70 4.73 1.32 -3.58
CA LEU A 70 3.64 2.12 -3.03
C LEU A 70 4.20 2.95 -1.86
N ALA A 71 3.90 4.24 -1.84
CA ALA A 71 4.38 5.15 -0.83
C ALA A 71 3.32 6.17 -0.41
N MET A 72 3.42 6.67 0.82
CA MET A 72 2.62 7.77 1.33
C MET A 72 3.52 8.81 2.00
N ASN A 73 3.40 10.07 1.60
CA ASN A 73 4.20 11.16 2.18
C ASN A 73 3.55 11.76 3.45
N LYS A 74 4.26 12.70 4.09
CA LYS A 74 3.79 13.38 5.32
C LYS A 74 2.44 14.08 5.16
N LYS A 75 2.11 14.59 3.96
CA LYS A 75 0.82 15.22 3.68
C LYS A 75 -0.31 14.18 3.54
N GLY A 76 0.01 12.90 3.42
CA GLY A 76 -0.94 11.82 3.16
C GLY A 76 -1.20 11.56 1.68
N LYS A 77 -0.39 12.11 0.76
CA LYS A 77 -0.53 11.82 -0.68
C LYS A 77 0.07 10.44 -0.95
N VAL A 78 -0.70 9.59 -1.63
CA VAL A 78 -0.28 8.27 -2.09
C VAL A 78 0.35 8.38 -3.49
N TYR A 79 1.47 7.71 -3.71
CA TYR A 79 2.24 7.76 -4.96
C TYR A 79 3.14 6.54 -5.10
N GLY A 80 3.67 6.31 -6.30
CA GLY A 80 4.71 5.33 -6.59
C GLY A 80 6.11 5.93 -6.43
N SER A 81 7.00 5.26 -5.72
CA SER A 81 8.41 5.64 -5.52
C SER A 81 9.34 4.61 -6.14
N LYS A 82 10.26 5.01 -7.03
CA LYS A 82 11.30 4.09 -7.55
C LYS A 82 12.29 3.69 -6.46
N VAL A 83 12.52 4.58 -5.49
CA VAL A 83 13.45 4.37 -4.38
C VAL A 83 12.68 3.93 -3.14
N TYR A 84 13.07 2.79 -2.57
CA TYR A 84 12.54 2.35 -1.29
C TYR A 84 12.97 3.29 -0.17
N ASN A 85 12.02 3.75 0.64
CA ASN A 85 12.28 4.64 1.76
C ASN A 85 11.20 4.52 2.84
N LEU A 86 11.28 5.36 3.88
CA LEU A 86 10.37 5.33 5.02
C LEU A 86 8.90 5.59 4.67
N ASN A 87 8.61 6.24 3.53
CA ASN A 87 7.24 6.45 3.03
C ASN A 87 6.61 5.17 2.46
N CYS A 88 7.43 4.15 2.18
CA CYS A 88 7.01 2.89 1.55
C CYS A 88 6.61 1.80 2.55
N LYS A 89 6.59 2.13 3.85
CA LYS A 89 6.31 1.18 4.94
C LYS A 89 4.88 1.35 5.43
N PHE A 90 4.11 0.27 5.39
CA PHE A 90 2.74 0.23 5.87
C PHE A 90 2.56 -0.80 6.97
N LYS A 91 1.80 -0.48 8.02
CA LYS A 91 1.30 -1.46 8.97
C LYS A 91 0.14 -2.20 8.32
N GLU A 92 0.27 -3.51 8.13
CA GLU A 92 -0.79 -4.39 7.64
C GLU A 92 -1.56 -4.93 8.86
N ARG A 93 -2.89 -4.90 8.79
CA ARG A 93 -3.78 -5.53 9.77
C ARG A 93 -4.96 -6.18 9.07
N ILE A 94 -5.35 -7.35 9.53
CA ILE A 94 -6.63 -7.99 9.17
C ILE A 94 -7.70 -7.35 10.08
N GLU A 95 -8.78 -6.88 9.47
CA GLU A 95 -9.94 -6.34 10.18
C GLU A 95 -10.99 -7.45 10.38
N GLU A 96 -11.96 -7.20 11.27
CA GLU A 96 -13.01 -8.15 11.64
C GLU A 96 -13.84 -8.66 10.44
N ASN A 97 -13.94 -7.87 9.37
CA ASN A 97 -14.63 -8.26 8.14
C ASN A 97 -13.77 -9.05 7.15
N GLY A 98 -12.58 -9.50 7.56
CA GLY A 98 -11.66 -10.31 6.75
C GLY A 98 -10.83 -9.52 5.73
N TYR A 99 -11.07 -8.21 5.56
CA TYR A 99 -10.24 -7.35 4.71
C TYR A 99 -9.01 -6.85 5.48
N ASN A 100 -7.97 -6.45 4.74
CA ASN A 100 -6.80 -5.81 5.33
C ASN A 100 -6.89 -4.28 5.26
N THR A 101 -6.32 -3.60 6.26
CA THR A 101 -5.96 -2.18 6.17
C THR A 101 -4.45 -2.00 6.12
N TYR A 102 -4.01 -0.91 5.46
CA TYR A 102 -2.61 -0.55 5.31
C TYR A 102 -2.38 0.89 5.77
N ALA A 103 -1.93 1.07 7.00
CA ALA A 103 -1.64 2.40 7.55
C ALA A 103 -0.20 2.81 7.30
N SER A 104 0.08 4.07 6.96
CA SER A 104 1.46 4.57 6.93
C SER A 104 2.14 4.29 8.28
N LEU A 105 3.31 3.64 8.24
CA LEU A 105 4.07 3.37 9.45
C LEU A 105 4.57 4.67 10.08
N ARG A 106 5.01 5.62 9.25
CA ARG A 106 5.69 6.84 9.68
C ARG A 106 4.74 8.00 9.91
N TRP A 107 3.76 8.19 9.03
CA TRP A 107 3.00 9.43 8.98
C TRP A 107 1.60 9.28 9.58
N ARG A 108 1.19 10.30 10.32
CA ARG A 108 -0.11 10.41 10.98
C ARG A 108 -0.67 11.82 10.75
N HIS A 109 -1.98 11.97 10.85
CA HIS A 109 -2.66 13.26 10.81
C HIS A 109 -3.09 13.63 12.23
N GLY A 110 -2.29 14.44 12.90
CA GLY A 110 -2.33 14.56 14.36
C GLY A 110 -2.04 13.20 15.00
N HIS A 111 -2.90 12.75 15.91
CA HIS A 111 -2.80 11.44 16.54
C HIS A 111 -3.49 10.30 15.76
N ARG A 112 -4.07 10.57 14.58
CA ARG A 112 -4.80 9.56 13.81
C ARG A 112 -3.90 8.90 12.75
N PRO A 113 -3.90 7.56 12.63
CA PRO A 113 -3.23 6.88 11.52
C PRO A 113 -3.79 7.34 10.17
N MET A 114 -2.94 7.33 9.14
CA MET A 114 -3.35 7.57 7.76
C MET A 114 -3.29 6.26 6.98
N PHE A 115 -4.37 5.93 6.28
CA PHE A 115 -4.54 4.67 5.58
C PHE A 115 -4.42 4.85 4.07
N LEU A 116 -3.84 3.85 3.41
CA LEU A 116 -4.09 3.65 2.00
C LEU A 116 -5.60 3.48 1.79
N ALA A 117 -6.16 4.17 0.82
CA ALA A 117 -7.58 4.08 0.53
C ALA A 117 -7.90 4.50 -0.91
N LEU A 118 -8.89 3.86 -1.52
CA LEU A 118 -9.49 4.25 -2.79
C LEU A 118 -10.92 4.73 -2.56
N ASN A 119 -11.32 5.82 -3.22
CA ASN A 119 -12.71 6.26 -3.18
C ASN A 119 -13.57 5.46 -4.18
N GLY A 120 -14.88 5.71 -4.20
CA GLY A 120 -15.82 5.04 -5.13
C GLY A 120 -15.56 5.29 -6.63
N LYS A 121 -14.62 6.18 -6.98
CA LYS A 121 -14.17 6.42 -8.36
C LYS A 121 -12.80 5.80 -8.64
N GLY A 122 -12.29 4.94 -7.74
CA GLY A 122 -10.98 4.31 -7.87
C GLY A 122 -9.80 5.28 -7.67
N ARG A 123 -10.02 6.51 -7.19
CA ARG A 123 -8.93 7.48 -6.97
C ARG A 123 -8.38 7.33 -5.55
N PRO A 124 -7.06 7.45 -5.34
CA PRO A 124 -6.50 7.45 -3.99
C PRO A 124 -7.07 8.58 -3.14
N ARG A 125 -7.42 8.28 -1.89
CA ARG A 125 -7.81 9.29 -0.90
C ARG A 125 -6.56 9.86 -0.23
N GLN A 126 -6.64 11.14 0.16
CA GLN A 126 -5.62 11.75 1.02
C GLN A 126 -5.64 11.10 2.40
N GLY A 127 -4.49 10.61 2.87
CA GLY A 127 -4.34 9.88 4.12
C GLY A 127 -4.98 10.56 5.34
N GLY A 128 -4.86 11.90 5.47
CA GLY A 128 -5.46 12.64 6.60
C GLY A 128 -7.00 12.56 6.67
N LYS A 129 -7.63 12.28 5.54
CA LYS A 129 -9.09 12.13 5.37
C LYS A 129 -9.58 10.69 5.48
N THR A 130 -8.69 9.74 5.80
CA THR A 130 -9.04 8.31 5.95
C THR A 130 -9.36 7.95 7.39
N ARG A 131 -10.06 6.83 7.58
CA ARG A 131 -10.41 6.21 8.87
C ARG A 131 -10.31 4.71 8.72
N ARG A 132 -9.97 4.00 9.81
CA ARG A 132 -9.81 2.54 9.79
C ARG A 132 -11.09 1.86 9.37
N GLN A 133 -12.22 2.23 9.98
CA GLN A 133 -13.53 1.61 9.81
C GLN A 133 -14.19 1.89 8.46
N HIS A 134 -13.64 2.83 7.68
CA HIS A 134 -14.28 3.24 6.43
C HIS A 134 -13.85 2.32 5.30
N LEU A 135 -14.81 1.69 4.62
CA LEU A 135 -14.60 0.68 3.56
C LEU A 135 -13.59 1.07 2.46
N SER A 136 -13.47 2.35 2.11
CA SER A 136 -12.41 2.84 1.22
C SER A 136 -10.98 2.41 1.59
N ALA A 137 -10.71 2.12 2.87
CA ALA A 137 -9.40 1.73 3.38
C ALA A 137 -9.19 0.20 3.45
N HIS A 138 -10.21 -0.59 3.11
CA HIS A 138 -10.22 -2.04 3.21
C HIS A 138 -9.86 -2.65 1.85
N PHE A 139 -8.91 -3.60 1.86
CA PHE A 139 -8.44 -4.31 0.68
C PHE A 139 -8.32 -5.80 0.96
N LEU A 140 -8.85 -6.62 0.05
CA LEU A 140 -8.71 -8.06 0.06
C LEU A 140 -7.47 -8.45 -0.78
N PRO A 141 -6.45 -9.09 -0.18
CA PRO A 141 -5.32 -9.64 -0.94
C PRO A 141 -5.76 -10.91 -1.68
N MET A 142 -5.86 -10.83 -3.01
CA MET A 142 -6.25 -11.94 -3.87
C MET A 142 -5.03 -12.63 -4.47
N LEU A 143 -5.09 -13.97 -4.60
CA LEU A 143 -4.11 -14.75 -5.36
C LEU A 143 -4.13 -14.36 -6.84
N LEU A 144 -3.00 -14.61 -7.52
CA LEU A 144 -2.96 -14.54 -8.97
C LEU A 144 -3.51 -15.87 -9.49
N SER A 145 -4.78 -15.88 -9.89
CA SER A 145 -5.39 -16.92 -10.71
C SER A 145 -5.20 -16.59 -12.19
#